data_AF-A0A7S3GTC1-F1
#
_entry.id   AF-A0A7S3GTC1-F1
#
_cell.length_a   1.000
_cell.length_b   1.000
_cell.length_c   1.000
_cell.angle_alpha   90.00
_cell.angle_beta   90.00
_cell.angle_gamma   90.00
#
_symmetry.space_group_name_H-M   'P 1'
#
loop_
_entity.id
_entity.type
_entity.pdbx_description
1 polymer ?
#
loop_
_entity_poly.entity_id
_entity_poly.type
_entity_poly.pdbx_seq_one_letter_code
_entity_poly.pdbx_strand_id
1 'polypeptide(L)'
;AASFDIADLVRASQDLGGVKKGTYGTIVAIPPSAGLEPGHAVVRFVNQLDTVKVQEAHVVRAPQVGDHVRALADIVAKAGEKPVKVGTVGKVVAVTPAENGFAFRFTVDWRGHDRSAAWEAELEPLNGSEGSPVPQGTKGKVMQTLPLQEGVTGSEQLFVVAWDGLPGPGAMVNRGRLKKAAVWSADKQIWCDQSGPNGASGSESSGGITSGSSSLYDCQVDDPSTWSVGKASWCCDNRKTGCDALKRPSDAGPIALQPLAIPASFDPAPRTYVPTAEPAWQSAV
;
A
#
# COMPACT_ATOMS: atom_id res chain seq x y z
N ALA A 1 1.89 7.52 21.35
CA ALA A 1 1.55 8.88 20.89
C ALA A 1 1.69 8.91 19.38
N ALA A 2 0.90 9.72 18.67
CA ALA A 2 1.16 9.95 17.25
C ALA A 2 2.53 10.64 17.15
N SER A 3 3.43 10.08 16.34
CA SER A 3 4.68 10.77 16.02
C SER A 3 4.33 11.91 15.08
N PHE A 4 4.74 13.11 15.43
CA PHE A 4 4.60 14.29 14.60
C PHE A 4 5.93 14.61 13.94
N ASP A 5 5.89 15.13 12.72
CA ASP A 5 7.07 15.62 12.00
C ASP A 5 7.01 17.15 11.78
N ILE A 6 8.17 17.76 11.51
CA ILE A 6 8.20 19.17 11.09
C ILE A 6 7.48 19.32 9.76
N ALA A 7 6.72 20.40 9.61
CA ALA A 7 5.78 20.66 8.52
C ALA A 7 4.49 19.82 8.57
N ASP A 8 4.26 19.06 9.65
CA ASP A 8 2.97 18.38 9.80
C ASP A 8 1.81 19.36 9.90
N LEU A 9 0.76 19.08 9.11
CA LEU A 9 -0.51 19.79 9.25
C LEU A 9 -1.24 19.20 10.45
N VAL A 10 -1.55 20.04 11.41
CA VAL A 10 -2.22 19.65 12.64
C VAL A 10 -3.46 20.50 12.89
N ARG A 11 -4.35 19.99 13.71
CA ARG A 11 -5.55 20.69 14.16
C ARG A 11 -5.60 20.72 15.68
N ALA A 12 -5.90 21.89 16.26
CA ALA A 12 -6.10 22.02 17.70
C ALA A 12 -7.31 21.17 18.15
N SER A 13 -7.10 20.25 19.08
CA SER A 13 -8.18 19.39 19.62
C SER A 13 -9.03 20.09 20.68
N GLN A 14 -8.54 21.20 21.23
CA GLN A 14 -9.18 22.05 22.23
C GLN A 14 -8.75 23.52 22.07
N ASP A 15 -9.30 24.42 22.88
CA ASP A 15 -8.88 25.82 22.89
C ASP A 15 -7.51 25.97 23.57
N LEU A 16 -6.59 26.69 22.92
CA LEU A 16 -5.19 26.86 23.33
C LEU A 16 -4.83 28.35 23.44
N GLY A 17 -5.49 29.05 24.35
CA GLY A 17 -5.13 30.42 24.73
C GLY A 17 -4.99 31.39 23.54
N GLY A 18 -6.10 31.63 22.83
CA GLY A 18 -6.13 32.48 21.62
C GLY A 18 -6.28 31.68 20.33
N VAL A 19 -5.97 30.39 20.36
CA VAL A 19 -6.27 29.45 19.27
C VAL A 19 -7.55 28.69 19.61
N LYS A 20 -8.58 28.76 18.76
CA LYS A 20 -9.83 28.01 18.96
C LYS A 20 -9.65 26.53 18.59
N LYS A 21 -10.39 25.66 19.25
CA LYS A 21 -10.55 24.26 18.85
C LYS A 21 -10.93 24.16 17.37
N GLY A 22 -10.28 23.25 16.66
CA GLY A 22 -10.47 23.06 15.22
C GLY A 22 -9.60 23.96 14.34
N THR A 23 -8.89 24.94 14.91
CA THR A 23 -7.93 25.75 14.14
C THR A 23 -6.77 24.87 13.69
N TYR A 24 -6.44 24.94 12.40
CA TYR A 24 -5.30 24.22 11.85
C TYR A 24 -4.02 25.02 12.02
N GLY A 25 -2.90 24.31 12.05
CA GLY A 25 -1.58 24.89 12.04
C GLY A 25 -0.57 23.93 11.45
N THR A 26 0.65 24.42 11.33
CA THR A 26 1.79 23.64 10.86
C THR A 26 2.81 23.52 11.97
N ILE A 27 3.32 22.32 12.23
CA ILE A 27 4.41 22.12 13.17
C ILE A 27 5.67 22.76 12.59
N VAL A 28 6.24 23.70 13.34
CA VAL A 28 7.47 24.41 12.94
C VAL A 28 8.70 23.88 13.67
N ALA A 29 8.52 23.32 14.88
CA ALA A 29 9.60 22.70 15.63
C ALA A 29 9.06 21.69 16.64
N ILE A 30 9.86 20.66 16.91
CA ILE A 30 9.64 19.69 17.99
C ILE A 30 10.87 19.78 18.89
N PRO A 31 10.80 20.50 20.02
CA PRO A 31 11.96 20.67 20.89
C PRO A 31 12.45 19.32 21.40
N PRO A 32 13.77 19.07 21.39
CA PRO A 32 14.33 17.86 21.97
C PRO A 32 13.98 17.81 23.46
N SER A 33 13.69 16.62 23.97
CA SER A 33 13.29 16.35 25.37
C SER A 33 14.38 16.60 26.41
N ALA A 34 15.44 17.33 26.07
CA ALA A 34 16.56 17.66 26.95
C ALA A 34 16.14 18.72 27.99
N GLY A 35 15.43 18.28 29.03
CA GLY A 35 15.04 19.09 30.19
C GLY A 35 13.68 19.79 30.08
N LEU A 36 12.95 19.56 29.00
CA LEU A 36 11.57 19.99 28.81
C LEU A 36 10.64 18.77 28.84
N GLU A 37 9.51 18.90 29.52
CA GLU A 37 8.43 17.89 29.55
C GLU A 37 8.21 17.36 28.12
N PRO A 38 8.46 16.06 27.86
CA PRO A 38 8.30 15.47 26.54
C PRO A 38 6.87 15.65 26.03
N GLY A 39 6.69 15.67 24.72
CA GLY A 39 5.37 15.80 24.11
C GLY A 39 4.89 17.24 23.96
N HIS A 40 5.79 18.17 23.63
CA HIS A 40 5.42 19.52 23.19
C HIS A 40 5.84 19.73 21.74
N ALA A 41 5.00 20.42 20.98
CA ALA A 41 5.29 20.90 19.64
C ALA A 41 5.18 22.43 19.60
N VAL A 42 5.93 23.07 18.73
CA VAL A 42 5.74 24.48 18.39
C VAL A 42 4.97 24.53 17.08
N VAL A 43 3.79 25.13 17.12
CA VAL A 43 2.83 25.13 16.00
C VAL A 43 2.54 26.55 15.57
N ARG A 44 2.57 26.79 14.26
CA ARG A 44 2.08 28.04 13.67
C ARG A 44 0.65 27.83 13.19
N PHE A 45 -0.32 28.34 13.96
CA PHE A 45 -1.73 28.25 13.60
C PHE A 45 -2.09 29.25 12.50
N VAL A 46 -3.02 28.87 11.62
CA VAL A 46 -3.55 29.74 10.57
C VAL A 46 -4.22 30.95 11.22
N ASN A 47 -4.03 32.13 10.62
CA ASN A 47 -4.50 33.43 11.13
C ASN A 47 -3.89 33.86 12.49
N GLN A 48 -2.78 33.23 12.91
CA GLN A 48 -1.95 33.70 14.02
C GLN A 48 -0.58 34.12 13.48
N LEU A 49 -0.09 35.28 13.93
CA LEU A 49 1.25 35.76 13.56
C LEU A 49 2.33 34.98 14.31
N ASP A 50 2.07 34.69 15.58
CA ASP A 50 3.02 34.03 16.47
C ASP A 50 2.89 32.51 16.47
N THR A 51 3.98 31.84 16.80
CA THR A 51 4.01 30.40 17.04
C THR A 51 3.58 30.10 18.47
N VAL A 52 2.77 29.06 18.65
CA VAL A 52 2.28 28.64 19.97
C VAL A 52 2.95 27.32 20.35
N LYS A 53 3.51 27.27 21.56
CA LYS A 53 3.96 26.02 22.16
C LYS A 53 2.75 25.27 22.71
N VAL A 54 2.52 24.07 22.19
CA VAL A 54 1.36 23.25 22.53
C VAL A 54 1.81 21.87 22.99
N GLN A 55 1.05 21.23 23.85
CA GLN A 55 1.25 19.80 24.13
C GLN A 55 0.77 18.99 22.92
N GLU A 56 1.51 17.95 22.56
CA GLU A 56 1.17 17.04 21.45
C GLU A 56 -0.20 16.40 21.63
N ALA A 57 -0.62 16.15 22.88
CA ALA A 57 -1.97 15.64 23.19
C ALA A 57 -3.10 16.62 22.83
N HIS A 58 -2.78 17.91 22.66
CA HIS A 58 -3.74 18.96 22.34
C HIS A 58 -3.83 19.27 20.83
N VAL A 59 -3.11 18.50 20.02
CA VAL A 59 -3.17 18.59 18.56
C VAL A 59 -3.41 17.21 17.96
N VAL A 60 -4.08 17.18 16.81
CA VAL A 60 -4.34 15.97 16.03
C VAL A 60 -3.74 16.16 14.65
N ARG A 61 -3.06 15.15 14.12
CA ARG A 61 -2.54 15.17 12.75
C ARG A 61 -3.72 15.21 11.77
N ALA A 62 -3.73 16.22 10.91
CA ALA A 62 -4.68 16.31 9.81
C ALA A 62 -4.13 15.51 8.60
N PRO A 63 -4.98 15.06 7.67
CA PRO A 63 -4.50 14.44 6.44
C PRO A 63 -3.55 15.36 5.66
N GLN A 64 -2.48 14.80 5.10
CA GLN A 64 -1.52 15.54 4.27
C GLN A 64 -1.48 15.00 2.85
N VAL A 65 -0.93 15.79 1.92
CA VAL A 65 -0.66 15.33 0.56
C VAL A 65 0.24 14.10 0.62
N GLY A 66 -0.22 13.01 0.02
CA GLY A 66 0.48 11.72 0.06
C GLY A 66 -0.16 10.70 0.99
N ASP A 67 -0.87 11.14 2.03
CA ASP A 67 -1.54 10.25 2.97
C ASP A 67 -2.66 9.46 2.29
N HIS A 68 -2.86 8.23 2.76
CA HIS A 68 -4.04 7.45 2.41
C HIS A 68 -5.15 7.74 3.40
N VAL A 69 -6.36 7.85 2.91
CA VAL A 69 -7.55 8.15 3.70
C VAL A 69 -8.66 7.19 3.34
N ARG A 70 -9.56 6.94 4.28
CA ARG A 70 -10.81 6.19 4.07
C ARG A 70 -12.00 7.12 4.21
N ALA A 71 -12.97 7.01 3.31
CA ALA A 71 -14.23 7.74 3.41
C ALA A 71 -15.06 7.23 4.60
N LEU A 72 -15.45 8.13 5.51
CA LEU A 72 -16.33 7.84 6.67
C LEU A 72 -17.81 8.00 6.34
N ALA A 73 -18.14 8.63 5.22
CA ALA A 73 -19.50 8.81 4.72
C ALA A 73 -19.51 8.69 3.19
N ASP A 74 -20.70 8.61 2.60
CA ASP A 74 -20.86 8.71 1.15
C ASP A 74 -20.52 10.16 0.73
N ILE A 75 -19.50 10.32 -0.11
CA ILE A 75 -19.05 11.64 -0.58
C ILE A 75 -19.72 11.91 -1.92
N VAL A 76 -20.51 12.99 -1.95
CA VAL A 76 -21.23 13.43 -3.14
C VAL A 76 -20.22 13.99 -4.13
N ALA A 77 -20.04 13.27 -5.24
CA ALA A 77 -19.22 13.71 -6.35
C ALA A 77 -19.92 14.86 -7.12
N LYS A 78 -19.23 15.51 -8.05
CA LYS A 78 -19.85 16.58 -8.85
C LYS A 78 -21.03 16.02 -9.65
N ALA A 79 -21.96 16.89 -10.06
CA ALA A 79 -23.13 16.47 -10.84
C ALA A 79 -22.69 15.64 -12.07
N GLY A 80 -23.10 14.37 -12.12
CA GLY A 80 -22.75 13.42 -13.18
C GLY A 80 -21.68 12.39 -12.82
N GLU A 81 -20.96 12.56 -11.71
CA GLU A 81 -19.97 11.61 -11.22
C GLU A 81 -20.60 10.58 -10.25
N LYS A 82 -20.02 9.38 -10.19
CA LYS A 82 -20.50 8.34 -9.26
C LYS A 82 -20.11 8.72 -7.83
N PRO A 83 -21.05 8.66 -6.85
CA PRO A 83 -20.73 8.96 -5.47
C PRO A 83 -19.67 7.99 -4.94
N VAL A 84 -18.74 8.51 -4.14
CA VAL A 84 -17.72 7.70 -3.46
C VAL A 84 -18.39 7.10 -2.23
N LYS A 85 -18.37 5.77 -2.11
CA LYS A 85 -19.04 5.08 -1.00
C LYS A 85 -18.20 5.09 0.27
N VAL A 86 -18.86 5.09 1.42
CA VAL A 86 -18.20 4.87 2.71
C VAL A 86 -17.28 3.63 2.66
N GLY A 87 -16.10 3.73 3.27
CA GLY A 87 -15.08 2.70 3.25
C GLY A 87 -14.16 2.73 2.02
N THR A 88 -14.47 3.52 0.99
CA THR A 88 -13.59 3.70 -0.16
C THR A 88 -12.28 4.35 0.31
N VAL A 89 -11.16 3.85 -0.19
CA VAL A 89 -9.83 4.36 0.12
C VAL A 89 -9.34 5.24 -1.02
N GLY A 90 -8.69 6.34 -0.67
CA GLY A 90 -8.06 7.24 -1.62
C GLY A 90 -6.75 7.80 -1.10
N LYS A 91 -6.07 8.56 -1.94
CA LYS A 91 -4.83 9.27 -1.61
C LYS A 91 -5.07 10.77 -1.66
N VAL A 92 -4.69 11.50 -0.62
CA VAL A 92 -4.80 12.96 -0.61
C VAL A 92 -3.80 13.53 -1.62
N VAL A 93 -4.28 14.27 -2.61
CA VAL A 93 -3.46 14.87 -3.68
C VAL A 93 -3.31 16.38 -3.53
N ALA A 94 -4.23 17.04 -2.84
CA ALA A 94 -4.14 18.46 -2.52
C ALA A 94 -4.86 18.78 -1.22
N VAL A 95 -4.38 19.81 -0.52
CA VAL A 95 -4.97 20.35 0.70
C VAL A 95 -5.12 21.85 0.50
N THR A 96 -6.37 22.34 0.47
CA THR A 96 -6.69 23.73 0.15
C THR A 96 -7.45 24.35 1.31
N PRO A 97 -7.07 25.54 1.81
CA PRO A 97 -7.85 26.23 2.83
C PRO A 97 -9.26 26.55 2.27
N ALA A 98 -10.28 26.38 3.10
CA ALA A 98 -11.63 26.82 2.79
C ALA A 98 -11.71 28.36 2.83
N GLU A 99 -12.76 28.92 2.23
CA GLU A 99 -12.94 30.39 2.11
C GLU A 99 -12.97 31.10 3.47
N ASN A 100 -13.42 30.42 4.53
CA ASN A 100 -13.44 30.97 5.88
C ASN A 100 -12.06 30.96 6.56
N GLY A 101 -11.04 30.30 5.99
CA GLY A 101 -9.70 30.17 6.56
C GLY A 101 -9.59 29.30 7.81
N PHE A 102 -10.70 28.70 8.28
CA PHE A 102 -10.75 27.87 9.49
C PHE A 102 -10.88 26.38 9.20
N ALA A 103 -11.28 26.02 7.99
CA ALA A 103 -11.39 24.64 7.54
C ALA A 103 -10.45 24.38 6.36
N PHE A 104 -10.13 23.12 6.11
CA PHE A 104 -9.42 22.69 4.92
C PHE A 104 -10.29 21.73 4.12
N ARG A 105 -10.20 21.85 2.79
CA ARG A 105 -10.73 20.87 1.84
C ARG A 105 -9.59 20.02 1.34
N PHE A 106 -9.83 18.72 1.31
CA PHE A 106 -8.87 17.71 0.87
C PHE A 106 -9.33 17.21 -0.48
N THR A 107 -8.50 17.37 -1.51
CA THR A 107 -8.75 16.71 -2.80
C THR A 107 -8.16 15.32 -2.72
N VAL A 108 -8.99 14.31 -2.91
CA VAL A 108 -8.61 12.91 -2.74
C VAL A 108 -8.77 12.19 -4.09
N ASP A 109 -7.75 11.43 -4.45
CA ASP A 109 -7.74 10.50 -5.59
C ASP A 109 -8.23 9.14 -5.10
N TRP A 110 -9.52 8.87 -5.34
CA TRP A 110 -10.23 7.70 -4.82
C TRP A 110 -10.02 6.48 -5.71
N ARG A 111 -9.86 5.30 -5.10
CA ARG A 111 -9.65 4.08 -5.88
C ARG A 111 -10.89 3.71 -6.69
N GLY A 112 -10.80 3.85 -8.01
CA GLY A 112 -11.88 3.50 -8.94
C GLY A 112 -12.97 4.58 -9.08
N HIS A 113 -12.70 5.80 -8.60
CA HIS A 113 -13.59 6.95 -8.71
C HIS A 113 -12.78 8.18 -9.14
N ASP A 114 -13.47 9.19 -9.66
CA ASP A 114 -12.84 10.47 -9.97
C ASP A 114 -12.39 11.21 -8.71
N ARG A 115 -11.48 12.16 -8.89
CA ARG A 115 -11.01 13.02 -7.80
C ARG A 115 -12.15 13.87 -7.28
N SER A 116 -12.39 13.81 -5.97
CA SER A 116 -13.39 14.65 -5.32
C SER A 116 -12.82 15.35 -4.10
N ALA A 117 -13.44 16.47 -3.74
CA ALA A 117 -13.11 17.22 -2.54
C ALA A 117 -13.90 16.68 -1.36
N ALA A 118 -13.22 16.42 -0.25
CA ALA A 118 -13.78 15.94 1.00
C ALA A 118 -13.37 16.84 2.17
N TRP A 119 -14.17 16.84 3.23
CA TRP A 119 -13.87 17.51 4.49
C TRP A 119 -13.15 16.55 5.45
N GLU A 120 -12.38 17.08 6.41
CA GLU A 120 -11.68 16.23 7.39
C GLU A 120 -12.64 15.28 8.13
N ALA A 121 -13.84 15.75 8.49
CA ALA A 121 -14.83 14.93 9.20
C ALA A 121 -15.36 13.73 8.37
N GLU A 122 -15.15 13.75 7.05
CA GLU A 122 -15.54 12.68 6.12
C GLU A 122 -14.37 11.72 5.85
N LEU A 123 -13.19 11.98 6.43
CA LEU A 123 -11.95 11.27 6.18
C LEU A 123 -11.39 10.65 7.45
N GLU A 124 -11.01 9.39 7.37
CA GLU A 124 -10.19 8.71 8.36
C GLU A 124 -8.77 8.57 7.80
N PRO A 125 -7.76 9.25 8.36
CA PRO A 125 -6.37 9.04 7.99
C PRO A 125 -5.98 7.60 8.26
N LEU A 126 -5.53 6.89 7.22
CA LEU A 126 -4.89 5.60 7.37
C LEU A 126 -3.42 5.89 7.71
N ASN A 127 -3.11 5.97 9.01
CA ASN A 127 -1.73 6.13 9.47
C ASN A 127 -0.86 5.10 8.76
N GLY A 128 0.21 5.57 8.09
CA GLY A 128 0.96 4.86 7.04
C GLY A 128 1.57 3.49 7.37
N SER A 129 1.29 2.91 8.53
CA SER A 129 1.56 1.51 8.85
C SER A 129 0.42 0.56 8.47
N GLU A 130 -0.84 1.00 8.53
CA GLU A 130 -1.97 0.18 8.11
C GLU A 130 -2.24 0.42 6.63
N GLY A 131 -1.53 -0.34 5.79
CA GLY A 131 -1.77 -0.36 4.35
C GLY A 131 -3.25 -0.61 4.03
N SER A 132 -3.64 -0.34 2.78
CA SER A 132 -5.02 -0.52 2.31
C SER A 132 -5.62 -1.82 2.84
N PRO A 133 -6.87 -1.82 3.34
CA PRO A 133 -7.49 -3.03 3.88
C PRO A 133 -7.37 -4.16 2.87
N VAL A 134 -6.67 -5.20 3.28
CA VAL A 134 -6.36 -6.35 2.45
C VAL A 134 -7.48 -7.36 2.67
N PRO A 135 -8.24 -7.76 1.63
CA PRO A 135 -9.24 -8.80 1.77
C PRO A 135 -8.63 -10.06 2.38
N GLN A 136 -9.33 -10.69 3.32
CA GLN A 136 -8.87 -11.93 3.92
C GLN A 136 -8.62 -12.98 2.82
N GLY A 137 -7.46 -13.64 2.88
CA GLY A 137 -7.05 -14.64 1.88
C GLY A 137 -6.32 -14.08 0.67
N THR A 138 -6.14 -12.75 0.56
CA THR A 138 -5.22 -12.15 -0.42
C THR A 138 -3.83 -12.73 -0.21
N LYS A 139 -3.17 -13.11 -1.30
CA LYS A 139 -1.80 -13.63 -1.25
C LYS A 139 -0.82 -12.46 -1.30
N GLY A 140 0.35 -12.65 -0.71
CA GLY A 140 1.37 -11.62 -0.71
C GLY A 140 2.73 -12.20 -0.36
N LYS A 141 3.76 -11.45 -0.72
CA LYS A 141 5.16 -11.77 -0.44
C LYS A 141 5.64 -10.94 0.75
N VAL A 142 6.20 -11.61 1.74
CA VAL A 142 6.91 -10.94 2.84
C VAL A 142 8.17 -10.31 2.25
N MET A 143 8.24 -8.97 2.29
CA MET A 143 9.35 -8.18 1.77
C MET A 143 10.41 -7.92 2.84
N GLN A 144 9.96 -7.62 4.06
CA GLN A 144 10.84 -7.30 5.19
C GLN A 144 10.27 -7.87 6.48
N THR A 145 11.16 -8.39 7.33
CA THR A 145 10.84 -8.76 8.71
C THR A 145 11.41 -7.67 9.62
N LEU A 146 10.57 -7.01 10.41
CA LEU A 146 11.03 -5.96 11.31
C LEU A 146 11.53 -6.60 12.62
N PRO A 147 12.66 -6.15 13.17
CA PRO A 147 13.13 -6.61 14.47
C PRO A 147 12.09 -6.26 15.54
N LEU A 148 11.98 -7.11 16.57
CA LEU A 148 11.15 -6.81 17.74
C LEU A 148 11.66 -5.52 18.38
N GLN A 149 10.80 -4.53 18.58
CA GLN A 149 11.15 -3.34 19.35
C GLN A 149 11.40 -3.76 20.81
N GLU A 150 12.59 -3.43 21.32
CA GLU A 150 12.89 -3.58 22.74
C GLU A 150 11.87 -2.77 23.56
N GLY A 151 11.24 -3.42 24.55
CA GLY A 151 10.26 -2.79 25.45
C GLY A 151 8.80 -3.07 25.12
N VAL A 152 8.48 -3.72 23.99
CA VAL A 152 7.11 -4.22 23.75
C VAL A 152 6.96 -5.59 24.40
N THR A 153 6.16 -5.70 25.45
CA THR A 153 5.90 -6.92 26.23
C THR A 153 5.07 -7.99 25.50
N GLY A 154 4.99 -7.92 24.17
CA GLY A 154 4.33 -8.91 23.32
C GLY A 154 5.28 -9.36 22.20
N SER A 155 5.39 -10.66 21.98
CA SER A 155 6.23 -11.28 20.95
C SER A 155 5.71 -11.10 19.52
N GLU A 156 4.95 -10.02 19.25
CA GLU A 156 4.34 -9.79 17.95
C GLU A 156 5.37 -9.31 16.93
N GLN A 157 5.92 -10.27 16.19
CA GLN A 157 6.77 -9.99 15.04
C GLN A 157 5.95 -9.32 13.93
N LEU A 158 6.42 -8.18 13.44
CA LEU A 158 5.83 -7.40 12.35
C LEU A 158 6.51 -7.72 11.02
N PHE A 159 5.71 -7.81 9.96
CA PHE A 159 6.16 -8.05 8.60
C PHE A 159 5.67 -6.96 7.66
N VAL A 160 6.50 -6.56 6.71
CA VAL A 160 6.05 -5.78 5.55
C VAL A 160 5.69 -6.77 4.45
N VAL A 161 4.42 -6.81 4.05
CA VAL A 161 3.90 -7.74 3.04
C VAL A 161 3.48 -6.96 1.80
N ALA A 162 4.09 -7.25 0.66
CA ALA A 162 3.62 -6.80 -0.65
C ALA A 162 2.53 -7.76 -1.12
N TRP A 163 1.30 -7.26 -1.26
CA TRP A 163 0.15 -8.09 -1.61
C TRP A 163 -0.01 -8.18 -3.12
N ASP A 164 -0.30 -9.39 -3.61
CA ASP A 164 -0.49 -9.65 -5.03
C ASP A 164 -1.70 -8.86 -5.54
N GLY A 165 -1.50 -8.07 -6.60
CA GLY A 165 -2.56 -7.24 -7.19
C GLY A 165 -2.89 -5.95 -6.44
N LEU A 166 -2.18 -5.63 -5.35
CA LEU A 166 -2.28 -4.33 -4.68
C LEU A 166 -1.01 -3.50 -4.93
N PRO A 167 -1.10 -2.35 -5.61
CA PRO A 167 0.06 -1.48 -5.81
C PRO A 167 0.50 -0.85 -4.49
N GLY A 168 1.81 -0.74 -4.25
CA GLY A 168 2.37 -0.04 -3.10
C GLY A 168 3.59 -0.72 -2.48
N PRO A 169 4.22 -0.10 -1.46
CA PRO A 169 5.41 -0.62 -0.78
C PRO A 169 5.14 -1.86 0.12
N GLY A 170 3.89 -2.33 0.18
CA GLY A 170 3.43 -3.35 1.12
C GLY A 170 2.79 -2.77 2.37
N ALA A 171 2.11 -3.61 3.16
CA ALA A 171 1.49 -3.24 4.43
C ALA A 171 2.22 -3.89 5.59
N MET A 172 2.27 -3.22 6.76
CA MET A 172 2.73 -3.85 7.98
C MET A 172 1.64 -4.77 8.54
N VAL A 173 2.00 -6.01 8.86
CA VAL A 173 1.07 -7.04 9.31
C VAL A 173 1.70 -7.82 10.45
N ASN A 174 0.94 -8.00 11.53
CA ASN A 174 1.35 -8.87 12.64
C ASN A 174 1.40 -10.33 12.17
N ARG A 175 2.40 -11.07 12.67
CA ARG A 175 2.58 -12.51 12.38
C ARG A 175 1.29 -13.32 12.53
N GLY A 176 0.51 -13.05 13.57
CA GLY A 176 -0.74 -13.78 13.86
C GLY A 176 -1.84 -13.61 12.79
N ARG A 177 -1.75 -12.56 11.96
CA ARG A 177 -2.68 -12.32 10.84
C ARG A 177 -2.20 -12.91 9.51
N LEU A 178 -0.96 -13.42 9.46
CA LEU A 178 -0.41 -14.06 8.27
C LEU A 178 -0.51 -15.58 8.41
N LYS A 179 -1.08 -16.23 7.39
CA LYS A 179 -0.97 -17.67 7.21
C LYS A 179 0.08 -17.92 6.13
N LYS A 180 1.11 -18.70 6.46
CA LYS A 180 2.10 -19.14 5.47
C LYS A 180 1.34 -19.88 4.37
N ALA A 181 1.36 -19.34 3.16
CA ALA A 181 0.82 -20.05 2.01
C ALA A 181 1.56 -21.38 1.90
N ALA A 182 0.80 -22.48 1.79
CA ALA A 182 1.41 -23.77 1.51
C ALA A 182 2.17 -23.63 0.18
N VAL A 183 3.46 -23.91 0.20
CA VAL A 183 4.25 -23.98 -1.04
C VAL A 183 3.72 -25.18 -1.80
N TRP A 184 2.96 -24.93 -2.86
CA TRP A 184 2.48 -25.98 -3.74
C TRP A 184 3.63 -26.41 -4.64
N SER A 185 3.74 -27.70 -4.94
CA SER A 185 4.61 -28.16 -6.02
C SER A 185 4.17 -27.53 -7.34
N ALA A 186 5.11 -27.37 -8.29
CA ALA A 186 4.81 -26.85 -9.62
C ALA A 186 3.66 -27.63 -10.27
N ASP A 187 3.62 -28.95 -10.08
CA ASP A 187 2.57 -29.81 -10.62
C ASP A 187 1.18 -29.50 -10.04
N LYS A 188 1.13 -29.13 -8.76
CA LYS A 188 -0.14 -28.77 -8.09
C LYS A 188 -0.62 -27.37 -8.49
N GLN A 189 0.30 -26.45 -8.78
CA GLN A 189 -0.05 -25.15 -9.38
C GLN A 189 -0.64 -25.35 -10.77
N ILE A 190 0.06 -26.11 -11.64
CA ILE A 190 -0.39 -26.42 -12.99
C ILE A 190 -1.74 -27.13 -12.98
N TRP A 191 -1.95 -28.09 -12.08
CA TRP A 191 -3.23 -28.80 -11.95
C TRP A 191 -4.37 -27.86 -11.55
N CYS A 192 -4.15 -26.93 -10.62
CA CYS A 192 -5.17 -25.95 -10.23
C CYS A 192 -5.48 -24.95 -11.34
N ASP A 193 -4.46 -24.48 -12.08
CA ASP A 193 -4.65 -23.56 -13.20
C ASP A 193 -5.44 -24.22 -14.35
N GLN A 194 -5.28 -25.54 -14.53
CA GLN A 194 -6.04 -26.32 -15.51
C GLN A 194 -7.45 -26.69 -15.04
N SER A 195 -7.66 -26.86 -13.74
CA SER A 195 -8.94 -27.35 -13.20
C SER A 195 -9.97 -26.26 -12.93
N GLY A 196 -9.55 -24.99 -12.77
CA GLY A 196 -10.42 -23.83 -12.59
C GLY A 196 -11.34 -23.86 -11.34
N PRO A 197 -11.84 -22.71 -10.87
CA PRO A 197 -12.72 -22.65 -9.69
C PRO A 197 -14.16 -23.18 -9.93
N ASN A 198 -14.50 -23.62 -11.15
CA ASN A 198 -15.86 -24.07 -11.49
C ASN A 198 -16.14 -25.56 -11.21
N GLY A 199 -15.21 -26.28 -10.57
CA GLY A 199 -15.38 -27.71 -10.26
C GLY A 199 -16.13 -28.03 -8.96
N ALA A 200 -16.53 -27.04 -8.15
CA ALA A 200 -17.18 -27.28 -6.85
C ALA A 200 -18.71 -27.29 -6.95
N SER A 201 -19.26 -28.26 -7.68
CA SER A 201 -20.61 -28.78 -7.43
C SER A 201 -20.65 -30.23 -7.89
N GLY A 202 -20.14 -31.12 -7.02
CA GLY A 202 -20.19 -32.57 -7.21
C GLY A 202 -20.77 -33.18 -5.95
N SER A 203 -22.06 -33.51 -6.02
CA SER A 203 -22.80 -34.28 -5.02
C SER A 203 -21.98 -35.41 -4.44
N GLU A 204 -22.16 -35.59 -3.14
CA GLU A 204 -21.95 -36.84 -2.42
C GLU A 204 -22.49 -38.02 -3.23
N SER A 205 -21.58 -38.76 -3.87
CA SER A 205 -21.85 -40.11 -4.31
C SER A 205 -20.73 -40.99 -3.79
N SER A 206 -21.08 -41.71 -2.73
CA SER A 206 -20.35 -42.81 -2.15
C SER A 206 -19.77 -43.72 -3.23
N GLY A 207 -18.45 -43.80 -3.28
CA GLY A 207 -17.72 -44.71 -4.15
C GLY A 207 -16.26 -44.72 -3.74
N GLY A 208 -15.96 -45.46 -2.69
CA GLY A 208 -14.60 -45.60 -2.17
C GLY A 208 -13.63 -46.04 -3.25
N ILE A 209 -12.56 -45.26 -3.41
CA ILE A 209 -11.32 -45.74 -4.00
C ILE A 209 -10.26 -45.56 -2.94
N THR A 210 -9.81 -46.72 -2.48
CA THR A 210 -8.71 -46.98 -1.57
C THR A 210 -7.48 -46.14 -1.90
N SER A 211 -6.89 -45.58 -0.84
CA SER A 211 -5.56 -44.98 -0.81
C SER A 211 -4.52 -45.94 -1.39
N GLY A 212 -4.32 -45.86 -2.70
CA GLY A 212 -3.10 -46.32 -3.35
C GLY A 212 -2.13 -45.15 -3.35
N SER A 213 -0.94 -45.33 -2.79
CA SER A 213 0.22 -44.49 -3.06
C SER A 213 0.64 -44.69 -4.52
N SER A 214 -0.19 -44.24 -5.46
CA SER A 214 0.13 -44.25 -6.88
C SER A 214 1.14 -43.15 -7.12
N SER A 215 2.31 -43.57 -7.59
CA SER A 215 3.37 -42.71 -8.09
C SER A 215 2.79 -41.59 -8.96
N LEU A 216 3.14 -40.34 -8.64
CA LEU A 216 2.73 -39.13 -9.36
C LEU A 216 2.91 -39.23 -10.89
N TYR A 217 3.84 -40.06 -11.35
CA TYR A 217 4.03 -40.38 -12.76
C TYR A 217 4.15 -41.88 -12.98
N ASP A 218 3.40 -42.40 -13.95
CA ASP A 218 3.63 -43.72 -14.51
C ASP A 218 4.64 -43.62 -15.67
N CYS A 219 5.81 -44.22 -15.46
CA CYS A 219 6.92 -44.21 -16.42
C CYS A 219 6.82 -45.31 -17.48
N GLN A 220 5.77 -46.16 -17.47
CA GLN A 220 5.59 -47.27 -18.41
C GLN A 220 4.52 -47.05 -19.49
N VAL A 221 3.64 -46.06 -19.31
CA VAL A 221 2.46 -45.89 -20.17
C VAL A 221 2.78 -45.19 -21.51
N ASP A 222 3.74 -44.26 -21.52
CA ASP A 222 4.01 -43.41 -22.69
C ASP A 222 5.47 -43.51 -23.16
N ASP A 223 5.71 -43.22 -24.44
CA ASP A 223 7.06 -43.18 -25.00
C ASP A 223 7.88 -42.00 -24.42
N PRO A 224 9.13 -42.22 -23.96
CA PRO A 224 9.95 -41.18 -23.33
C PRO A 224 10.23 -39.94 -24.19
N SER A 225 10.17 -40.04 -25.52
CA SER A 225 10.35 -38.89 -26.42
C SER A 225 9.20 -37.89 -26.36
N THR A 226 8.04 -38.31 -25.87
CA THR A 226 6.82 -37.49 -25.76
C THR A 226 6.59 -36.93 -24.36
N TRP A 227 7.44 -37.28 -23.40
CA TRP A 227 7.27 -36.84 -22.03
C TRP A 227 7.52 -35.34 -21.88
N SER A 228 6.74 -34.70 -21.01
CA SER A 228 7.07 -33.36 -20.54
C SER A 228 8.38 -33.37 -19.76
N VAL A 229 9.08 -32.24 -19.73
CA VAL A 229 10.37 -32.10 -19.02
C VAL A 229 10.27 -32.53 -17.55
N GLY A 230 9.15 -32.21 -16.89
CA GLY A 230 8.87 -32.62 -15.51
C GLY A 230 8.73 -34.14 -15.34
N LYS A 231 7.94 -34.80 -16.19
CA LYS A 231 7.76 -36.27 -16.16
C LYS A 231 9.08 -36.98 -16.47
N ALA A 232 9.84 -36.50 -17.45
CA ALA A 232 11.13 -37.06 -17.82
C ALA A 232 12.19 -36.94 -16.72
N SER A 233 12.29 -35.78 -16.07
CA SER A 233 13.18 -35.59 -14.91
C SER A 233 12.82 -36.54 -13.77
N TRP A 234 11.55 -36.59 -13.37
CA TRP A 234 11.12 -37.41 -12.25
C TRP A 234 11.30 -38.91 -12.52
N CYS A 235 10.94 -39.39 -13.71
CA CYS A 235 11.11 -40.79 -14.11
C CYS A 235 12.58 -41.19 -14.25
N CYS A 236 13.45 -40.28 -14.72
CA CYS A 236 14.89 -40.52 -14.74
C CYS A 236 15.47 -40.64 -13.31
N ASP A 237 15.02 -39.81 -12.37
CA ASP A 237 15.51 -39.83 -11.00
C ASP A 237 15.05 -41.07 -10.23
N ASN A 238 13.78 -41.45 -10.37
CA ASN A 238 13.13 -42.48 -9.54
C ASN A 238 13.12 -43.87 -10.19
N ARG A 239 13.00 -43.96 -11.52
CA ARG A 239 12.88 -45.22 -12.27
C ARG A 239 14.04 -45.49 -13.23
N LYS A 240 14.93 -44.51 -13.42
CA LYS A 240 16.08 -44.58 -14.35
C LYS A 240 15.66 -44.81 -15.80
N THR A 241 14.47 -44.34 -16.18
CA THR A 241 13.92 -44.44 -17.53
C THR A 241 13.76 -43.06 -18.15
N GLY A 242 14.02 -42.92 -19.46
CA GLY A 242 13.81 -41.67 -20.20
C GLY A 242 14.87 -40.57 -20.01
N CYS A 243 16.02 -40.89 -19.39
CA CYS A 243 17.10 -39.92 -19.18
C CYS A 243 17.69 -39.33 -20.48
N ASP A 244 17.55 -40.03 -21.61
CA ASP A 244 18.05 -39.55 -22.90
C ASP A 244 17.21 -38.40 -23.48
N ALA A 245 15.94 -38.26 -23.08
CA ALA A 245 15.09 -37.15 -23.47
C ALA A 245 15.58 -35.81 -22.89
N LEU A 246 16.29 -35.83 -21.75
CA LEU A 246 16.91 -34.64 -21.13
C LEU A 246 18.26 -34.28 -21.77
N LYS A 247 18.89 -35.21 -22.49
CA LYS A 247 20.20 -35.02 -23.13
C LYS A 247 20.16 -34.35 -24.50
N ARG A 248 18.97 -33.96 -25.00
CA ARG A 248 18.87 -33.10 -26.19
C ARG A 248 18.61 -31.66 -25.77
N PRO A 249 19.65 -30.89 -25.39
CA PRO A 249 19.54 -29.45 -25.38
C PRO A 249 19.59 -28.96 -26.83
N SER A 250 18.52 -28.28 -27.24
CA SER A 250 18.64 -27.09 -28.09
C SER A 250 19.35 -27.23 -29.44
N ASP A 251 18.70 -27.84 -30.43
CA ASP A 251 18.87 -27.44 -31.84
C ASP A 251 17.91 -26.29 -32.24
N ALA A 252 17.13 -25.76 -31.29
CA ALA A 252 16.48 -24.47 -31.45
C ALA A 252 17.54 -23.39 -31.27
N GLY A 253 18.01 -22.85 -32.40
CA GLY A 253 19.09 -21.88 -32.48
C GLY A 253 18.95 -20.67 -31.54
N PRO A 254 20.06 -19.95 -31.29
CA PRO A 254 20.08 -18.85 -30.36
C PRO A 254 19.07 -17.78 -30.79
N ILE A 255 18.08 -17.51 -29.93
CA ILE A 255 17.28 -16.29 -30.02
C ILE A 255 18.25 -15.15 -29.77
N ALA A 256 18.62 -14.46 -30.84
CA ALA A 256 19.40 -13.24 -30.79
C ALA A 256 18.61 -12.19 -29.99
N LEU A 257 18.96 -12.02 -28.71
CA LEU A 257 18.51 -10.89 -27.91
C LEU A 257 19.16 -9.62 -28.49
N GLN A 258 18.40 -8.87 -29.27
CA GLN A 258 18.79 -7.53 -29.68
C GLN A 258 18.87 -6.63 -28.43
N PRO A 259 19.96 -5.88 -28.22
CA PRO A 259 20.05 -4.91 -27.14
C PRO A 259 19.10 -3.73 -27.45
N LEU A 260 18.13 -3.50 -26.55
CA LEU A 260 17.32 -2.29 -26.57
C LEU A 260 18.22 -1.08 -26.27
N ALA A 261 18.40 -0.22 -27.28
CA ALA A 261 19.09 1.05 -27.14
C ALA A 261 18.30 1.96 -26.17
N ILE A 262 18.93 2.30 -25.05
CA ILE A 262 18.44 3.30 -24.10
C ILE A 262 18.87 4.68 -24.65
N PRO A 263 17.95 5.58 -25.03
CA PRO A 263 18.33 6.94 -25.39
C PRO A 263 18.79 7.70 -24.13
N ALA A 264 20.07 8.06 -24.10
CA ALA A 264 20.62 9.03 -23.16
C ALA A 264 20.33 10.44 -23.69
N SER A 265 19.33 11.13 -23.13
CA SER A 265 19.32 12.59 -22.97
C SER A 265 17.99 13.02 -22.35
N PHE A 266 18.05 13.51 -21.11
CA PHE A 266 17.01 14.36 -20.55
C PHE A 266 17.68 15.70 -20.25
N ASP A 267 17.42 16.68 -21.11
CA ASP A 267 17.75 18.09 -20.88
C ASP A 267 16.92 18.63 -19.70
N PRO A 268 17.53 19.22 -18.67
CA PRO A 268 16.79 19.97 -17.66
C PRO A 268 16.31 21.29 -18.27
N ALA A 269 14.98 21.47 -18.33
CA ALA A 269 14.36 22.70 -18.78
C ALA A 269 14.82 23.92 -17.93
N PRO A 270 15.07 25.09 -18.55
CA PRO A 270 15.44 26.29 -17.83
C PRO A 270 14.25 26.81 -17.02
N ARG A 271 14.44 26.94 -15.70
CA ARG A 271 13.52 27.66 -14.82
C ARG A 271 13.66 29.17 -15.08
N THR A 272 12.79 29.72 -15.92
CA THR A 272 12.58 31.17 -15.97
C THR A 272 11.69 31.58 -14.80
N TYR A 273 12.31 32.24 -13.81
CA TYR A 273 11.64 32.91 -12.71
C TYR A 273 10.92 34.16 -13.26
N VAL A 274 9.59 34.21 -13.13
CA VAL A 274 8.79 35.41 -13.40
C VAL A 274 8.52 36.09 -12.05
N PRO A 275 9.10 37.26 -11.75
CA PRO A 275 8.73 38.01 -10.55
C PRO A 275 7.30 38.55 -10.71
N THR A 276 6.43 38.13 -9.81
CA THR A 276 5.07 38.67 -9.70
C THR A 276 5.15 40.08 -9.12
N ALA A 277 4.69 41.07 -9.89
CA ALA A 277 4.63 42.47 -9.46
C ALA A 277 3.69 42.66 -8.26
N GLU A 278 4.13 43.46 -7.28
CA GLU A 278 3.33 43.98 -6.18
C GLU A 278 2.16 44.85 -6.70
N PRO A 279 0.94 44.69 -6.17
CA PRO A 279 -0.09 45.70 -6.34
C PRO A 279 0.16 46.88 -5.38
N ALA A 280 0.52 48.02 -5.97
CA ALA A 280 0.53 49.32 -5.30
C ALA A 280 -0.90 49.74 -4.95
N TRP A 281 -1.29 49.61 -3.68
CA TRP A 281 -2.44 50.35 -3.14
C TRP A 281 -1.95 51.69 -2.61
N GLN A 282 -2.15 52.72 -3.45
CA GLN A 282 -1.99 54.11 -3.08
C GLN A 282 -2.99 54.48 -1.98
N SER A 283 -2.45 55.16 -0.98
CA SER A 283 -3.19 55.92 0.01
C SER A 283 -4.06 56.98 -0.67
N ALA A 284 -5.34 57.02 -0.34
CA ALA A 284 -6.18 58.19 -0.53
C ALA A 284 -6.52 58.75 0.86
N VAL A 285 -6.17 60.03 1.00
CA VAL A 285 -6.47 60.95 2.11
C VAL A 285 -7.95 61.34 2.07
#